data_AF-A0A4U0GUY0-F1
#
_entry.id   AF-A0A4U0GUY0-F1
#
_cell.length_a   1.000
_cell.length_b   1.000
_cell.length_c   1.000
_cell.angle_alpha   90.00
_cell.angle_beta   90.00
_cell.angle_gamma   90.00
#
_symmetry.space_group_name_H-M   'P 1'
#
loop_
_entity.id
_entity.type
_entity.pdbx_description
1 polymer ?
#
loop_
_entity_poly.entity_id
_entity_poly.type
_entity_poly.pdbx_seq_one_letter_code
_entity_poly.pdbx_strand_id
1 'polypeptide(L)'
;MKKKTLIIGSQGSGKTTKAKELVDNSGLNCHFLLSHSVRYLFDVPRKRDAEILIIDEIRSVPELEIALDYVDKVNLPAIFIMQADYYSFDSTSLPWAVEKRLDQIIDLKDGK
;
A
#
# COMPACT_ATOMS: atom_id res chain seq x y z
N MET A 1 3.80 12.05 11.44
CA MET A 1 3.93 11.39 10.12
C MET A 1 2.54 11.02 9.63
N LYS A 2 2.30 11.02 8.32
CA LYS A 2 1.05 10.51 7.75
C LYS A 2 1.09 8.98 7.74
N LYS A 3 -0.01 8.33 8.15
CA LYS A 3 -0.07 6.89 8.39
C LYS A 3 0.12 6.08 7.09
N LYS A 4 1.03 5.11 7.11
CA LYS A 4 1.32 4.16 6.02
C LYS A 4 0.99 2.75 6.47
N THR A 5 0.02 2.13 5.81
CA THR A 5 -0.45 0.78 6.12
C THR A 5 -0.15 -0.15 4.97
N LEU A 6 0.51 -1.28 5.22
CA LEU A 6 0.66 -2.36 4.26
C LEU A 6 -0.36 -3.46 4.57
N ILE A 7 -1.12 -3.89 3.57
CA ILE A 7 -2.03 -5.03 3.62
C ILE A 7 -1.48 -6.12 2.72
N ILE A 8 -1.14 -7.27 3.31
CA ILE A 8 -0.60 -8.44 2.60
C ILE A 8 -1.61 -9.59 2.68
N GLY A 9 -1.64 -10.45 1.67
CA GLY A 9 -2.42 -11.68 1.69
C GLY A 9 -2.53 -12.34 0.32
N SER A 10 -3.01 -13.59 0.29
CA SER A 10 -3.23 -14.37 -0.93
C SER A 10 -4.34 -13.78 -1.82
N GLN A 11 -4.42 -14.22 -3.08
CA GLN A 11 -5.55 -13.88 -3.94
C GLN A 11 -6.88 -14.24 -3.25
N GLY A 12 -7.85 -13.31 -3.26
CA GLY A 12 -9.16 -13.52 -2.64
C GLY A 12 -9.23 -13.32 -1.12
N SER A 13 -8.12 -12.98 -0.43
CA SER A 13 -8.11 -12.80 1.04
C SER A 13 -8.84 -11.56 1.57
N GLY A 14 -9.52 -10.79 0.71
CA GLY A 14 -10.28 -9.60 1.12
C GLY A 14 -9.45 -8.33 1.32
N LYS A 15 -8.20 -8.26 0.83
CA LYS A 15 -7.31 -7.09 0.99
C LYS A 15 -7.95 -5.76 0.58
N THR A 16 -8.59 -5.73 -0.59
CA THR A 16 -9.25 -4.52 -1.11
C THR A 16 -10.45 -4.14 -0.26
N THR A 17 -11.21 -5.12 0.25
CA THR A 17 -12.29 -4.88 1.22
C THR A 17 -11.72 -4.26 2.50
N LYS A 18 -10.62 -4.81 3.03
CA LYS A 18 -9.98 -4.26 4.22
C LYS A 18 -9.44 -2.85 4.01
N ALA A 19 -8.87 -2.57 2.84
CA ALA A 19 -8.44 -1.23 2.47
C ALA A 19 -9.61 -0.24 2.44
N LYS A 20 -10.74 -0.62 1.85
CA LYS A 20 -11.97 0.20 1.83
C LYS A 20 -12.48 0.48 3.24
N GLU A 21 -12.56 -0.53 4.10
CA GLU A 21 -12.95 -0.34 5.51
C GLU A 21 -12.05 0.70 6.22
N LEU A 22 -10.74 0.65 6.00
CA LEU A 22 -9.81 1.60 6.63
C LEU A 22 -10.02 3.03 6.10
N VAL A 23 -10.34 3.19 4.82
CA VAL A 23 -10.64 4.49 4.22
C VAL A 23 -11.98 5.01 4.71
N ASP A 24 -13.04 4.19 4.68
CA ASP A 24 -14.38 4.58 5.11
C ASP A 24 -14.36 5.04 6.58
N ASN A 25 -13.60 4.34 7.44
CA ASN A 25 -13.41 4.73 8.84
C ASN A 25 -12.62 6.03 9.03
N SER A 26 -11.86 6.47 8.03
CA SER A 26 -11.08 7.70 8.07
C SER A 26 -11.87 8.93 7.62
N GLY A 27 -12.94 8.74 6.84
CA GLY A 27 -13.72 9.83 6.23
C GLY A 27 -12.95 10.66 5.18
N LEU A 28 -11.79 10.21 4.74
CA LEU A 28 -10.91 10.92 3.80
C LEU A 28 -11.21 10.56 2.35
N ASN A 29 -11.05 11.54 1.44
CA ASN A 29 -11.11 11.29 0.01
C ASN A 29 -9.92 10.43 -0.44
N CYS A 30 -10.21 9.23 -0.95
CA CYS A 30 -9.19 8.31 -1.43
C CYS A 30 -8.97 8.37 -2.94
N HIS A 31 -7.72 8.20 -3.35
CA HIS A 31 -7.38 7.93 -4.74
C HIS A 31 -6.75 6.55 -4.88
N PHE A 32 -7.31 5.76 -5.79
CA PHE A 32 -6.78 4.45 -6.16
C PHE A 32 -5.73 4.60 -7.25
N LEU A 33 -4.59 3.96 -7.05
CA LEU A 33 -3.46 3.89 -7.98
C LEU A 33 -3.03 2.42 -8.10
N LEU A 34 -2.61 2.03 -9.30
CA LEU A 34 -1.95 0.73 -9.51
C LEU A 34 -0.45 0.91 -9.32
N SER A 35 0.22 -0.10 -8.77
CA SER A 35 1.68 -0.10 -8.49
C SER A 35 2.50 0.29 -9.73
N HIS A 36 2.16 -0.23 -10.91
CA HIS A 36 2.85 0.09 -12.16
C HIS A 36 2.68 1.56 -12.57
N SER A 37 1.56 2.19 -12.21
CA SER A 37 1.29 3.60 -12.51
C SER A 37 2.13 4.54 -11.65
N VAL A 38 2.57 4.10 -10.47
CA VAL A 38 3.36 4.94 -9.55
C VAL A 38 4.64 5.44 -10.20
N ARG A 39 5.32 4.60 -10.99
CA ARG A 39 6.55 4.98 -11.70
C ARG A 39 6.35 6.16 -12.64
N TYR A 40 5.20 6.25 -13.30
CA TYR A 40 4.86 7.34 -14.22
C TYR A 40 4.34 8.59 -13.50
N LEU A 41 3.94 8.46 -12.24
CA LEU A 41 3.40 9.55 -11.43
C LEU A 41 4.46 10.27 -10.60
N PHE A 42 5.70 9.77 -10.56
CA PHE A 42 6.80 10.36 -9.79
C PHE A 42 7.06 11.84 -10.11
N ASP A 43 6.81 12.25 -11.35
CA ASP A 43 6.99 13.62 -11.82
C ASP A 43 5.66 14.40 -11.91
N VAL A 44 4.54 13.78 -11.54
CA VAL A 44 3.22 14.42 -11.58
C VAL A 44 2.98 15.12 -10.24
N PRO A 45 2.90 16.46 -10.20
CA PRO A 45 2.57 17.17 -8.96
C PRO A 45 1.19 16.71 -8.46
N ARG A 46 1.15 16.39 -7.16
CA ARG A 46 0.01 15.92 -6.36
C ARG A 46 -1.35 16.01 -7.06
N LYS A 47 -2.08 14.89 -7.15
CA LYS A 47 -3.54 14.95 -7.32
C LYS A 47 -4.09 15.81 -6.17
N ARG A 48 -4.53 17.05 -6.49
CA ARG A 48 -4.80 18.13 -5.51
C ARG A 48 -5.86 17.78 -4.47
N ASP A 49 -6.69 16.78 -4.76
CA ASP A 49 -7.86 16.44 -3.94
C ASP A 49 -7.69 15.14 -3.16
N ALA A 50 -6.54 14.47 -3.29
CA ALA A 50 -6.27 13.22 -2.58
C ALA A 50 -5.86 13.47 -1.13
N GLU A 51 -6.61 12.89 -0.20
CA GLU A 51 -6.32 12.94 1.23
C GLU A 51 -5.73 11.62 1.74
N ILE A 52 -5.95 10.52 1.03
CA ILE A 52 -5.31 9.21 1.22
C ILE A 52 -5.06 8.52 -0.13
N LEU A 53 -3.94 7.82 -0.24
CA LEU A 53 -3.62 7.01 -1.41
C LEU A 53 -3.88 5.53 -1.14
N ILE A 54 -4.45 4.82 -2.10
CA ILE A 54 -4.46 3.36 -2.12
C ILE A 54 -3.64 2.91 -3.32
N ILE A 55 -2.56 2.17 -3.06
CA ILE A 55 -1.67 1.65 -4.09
C ILE A 55 -1.84 0.13 -4.12
N ASP A 56 -2.46 -0.37 -5.18
CA ASP A 56 -2.83 -1.77 -5.35
C ASP A 56 -1.92 -2.51 -6.35
N GLU A 57 -2.06 -3.83 -6.39
CA GLU A 57 -1.28 -4.75 -7.21
C GLU A 57 0.23 -4.66 -6.98
N ILE A 58 0.67 -4.46 -5.75
CA ILE A 58 2.08 -4.58 -5.42
C ILE A 58 2.44 -6.06 -5.43
N ARG A 59 3.38 -6.45 -6.29
CA ARG A 59 3.77 -7.84 -6.49
C ARG A 59 5.14 -8.16 -5.91
N SER A 60 5.91 -7.16 -5.54
CA SER A 60 7.27 -7.36 -5.03
C SER A 60 7.72 -6.27 -4.05
N VAL A 61 8.75 -6.56 -3.26
CA VAL A 61 9.35 -5.57 -2.34
C VAL A 61 9.92 -4.36 -3.10
N PRO A 62 10.63 -4.50 -4.23
CA PRO A 62 11.07 -3.34 -5.00
C PRO A 62 9.92 -2.44 -5.47
N GLU A 63 8.77 -3.01 -5.85
CA GLU A 63 7.58 -2.20 -6.19
C GLU A 63 7.03 -1.46 -4.98
N LEU A 64 7.02 -2.11 -3.81
CA LEU A 64 6.63 -1.48 -2.55
C LEU A 64 7.58 -0.32 -2.18
N GLU A 65 8.88 -0.49 -2.34
CA GLU A 65 9.87 0.56 -2.06
C GLU A 65 9.67 1.78 -2.96
N ILE A 66 9.45 1.56 -4.25
CA ILE A 66 9.12 2.62 -5.22
C ILE A 66 7.82 3.33 -4.80
N ALA A 67 6.81 2.57 -4.37
CA ALA A 67 5.55 3.13 -3.89
C ALA A 67 5.72 3.97 -2.61
N LEU A 68 6.54 3.50 -1.67
CA LEU A 68 6.86 4.22 -0.44
C LEU A 68 7.60 5.53 -0.75
N ASP A 69 8.55 5.51 -1.68
CA ASP A 69 9.30 6.70 -2.12
C ASP A 69 8.38 7.76 -2.74
N TYR A 70 7.40 7.33 -3.54
CA TYR A 70 6.38 8.23 -4.08
C TYR A 70 5.51 8.83 -2.97
N VAL A 71 5.03 7.99 -2.04
CA VAL A 71 4.20 8.44 -0.91
C VAL A 71 4.95 9.42 -0.02
N ASP A 72 6.25 9.21 0.20
CA ASP A 72 7.11 10.13 0.94
C ASP A 72 7.23 11.49 0.26
N LYS A 73 7.37 11.52 -1.08
CA LYS A 73 7.40 12.78 -1.85
C LYS A 73 6.09 13.55 -1.75
N VAL A 74 4.94 12.87 -1.87
CA VAL A 74 3.64 13.54 -1.83
C VAL A 74 3.15 13.85 -0.42
N ASN A 75 3.72 13.21 0.61
CA ASN A 75 3.43 13.39 2.03
C ASN A 75 1.93 13.21 2.36
N LEU A 76 1.35 12.11 1.89
CA LEU A 76 -0.03 11.69 2.16
C LEU A 76 -0.05 10.36 2.94
N PRO A 77 -1.12 10.07 3.71
CA PRO A 77 -1.38 8.73 4.19
C PRO A 77 -1.53 7.78 3.00
N ALA A 78 -1.14 6.51 3.20
CA ALA A 78 -1.23 5.52 2.14
C ALA A 78 -1.58 4.14 2.67
N ILE A 79 -2.31 3.39 1.85
CA ILE A 79 -2.58 1.97 2.00
C ILE A 79 -1.94 1.26 0.82
N PHE A 80 -1.03 0.34 1.08
CA PHE A 80 -0.37 -0.50 0.10
C PHE A 80 -1.02 -1.88 0.13
N ILE A 81 -1.46 -2.39 -1.02
CA ILE A 81 -2.05 -3.73 -1.12
C ILE A 81 -1.07 -4.61 -1.89
N MET A 82 -0.54 -5.60 -1.19
CA MET A 82 0.46 -6.53 -1.71
C MET A 82 -0.07 -7.96 -1.76
N GLN A 83 0.21 -8.63 -2.87
CA GLN A 83 -0.19 -10.01 -3.09
C GLN A 83 0.95 -10.97 -2.69
N ALA A 84 0.68 -11.87 -1.73
CA ALA A 84 1.71 -12.72 -1.11
C ALA A 84 2.15 -13.92 -1.97
N ASP A 85 1.25 -14.41 -2.82
CA ASP A 85 1.43 -15.65 -3.60
C ASP A 85 2.31 -15.48 -4.85
N TYR A 86 2.65 -14.23 -5.25
CA TYR A 86 3.40 -13.97 -6.48
C TYR A 86 4.89 -14.37 -6.40
N TYR A 87 5.46 -14.51 -5.20
CA TYR A 87 6.88 -14.84 -5.00
C TYR A 87 7.18 -15.73 -3.78
N SER A 88 6.20 -16.48 -3.25
CA SER A 88 6.36 -17.16 -1.95
C SER A 88 6.75 -16.17 -0.85
N PHE A 89 6.13 -14.99 -0.88
CA PHE A 89 6.47 -13.89 0.01
C PHE A 89 5.92 -14.18 1.41
N ASP A 90 6.83 -14.37 2.37
CA ASP A 90 6.47 -14.42 3.78
C ASP A 90 6.46 -12.99 4.33
N SER A 91 5.34 -12.54 4.88
CA SER A 91 5.21 -11.22 5.51
C SER A 91 6.25 -10.98 6.63
N THR A 92 6.79 -12.05 7.21
CA THR A 92 7.89 -12.01 8.20
C THR A 92 9.27 -11.73 7.59
N SER A 93 9.37 -11.70 6.25
CA SER A 93 10.62 -11.51 5.50
C SER A 93 10.73 -10.15 4.80
N LEU A 94 9.90 -9.18 5.17
CA LEU A 94 10.09 -7.79 4.75
C LEU A 94 11.48 -7.31 5.18
N PRO A 95 12.25 -6.64 4.28
CA PRO A 95 13.48 -6.00 4.70
C PRO A 95 13.20 -4.99 5.81
N TRP A 96 14.02 -5.00 6.85
CA TRP A 96 13.90 -4.09 8.01
C TRP A 96 13.76 -2.61 7.62
N ALA A 97 14.42 -2.19 6.53
CA ALA A 97 14.33 -0.83 6.02
C ALA A 97 12.91 -0.48 5.52
N VAL A 98 12.19 -1.44 4.95
CA VAL A 98 10.80 -1.29 4.50
C VAL A 98 9.86 -1.31 5.69
N GLU A 99 10.04 -2.27 6.61
CA GLU A 99 9.22 -2.40 7.81
C GLU A 99 9.21 -1.11 8.64
N LYS A 100 10.38 -0.48 8.83
CA LYS A 100 10.51 0.79 9.55
C LYS A 100 9.78 1.97 8.93
N ARG A 101 9.47 1.92 7.63
CA ARG A 101 8.76 2.98 6.91
C ARG A 101 7.24 2.83 7.01
N LEU A 102 6.76 1.69 7.49
CA LEU A 102 5.35 1.38 7.63
C LEU A 102 4.92 1.61 9.08
N ASP A 103 3.79 2.27 9.26
CA ASP A 103 3.19 2.47 10.60
C ASP A 103 2.35 1.25 11.01
N GLN A 104 1.89 0.46 10.04
CA GLN A 104 1.05 -0.70 10.28
C GLN A 104 1.23 -1.75 9.17
N ILE A 105 1.30 -3.02 9.58
CA ILE A 105 1.25 -4.18 8.67
C ILE A 105 0.04 -5.01 9.07
N ILE A 106 -0.82 -5.30 8.10
CA ILE A 106 -2.00 -6.15 8.23
C ILE A 106 -1.78 -7.35 7.31
N ASP A 107 -1.54 -8.51 7.92
CA ASP A 107 -1.38 -9.76 7.19
C ASP A 107 -2.67 -10.56 7.23
N LEU A 108 -3.32 -10.69 6.07
CA LEU A 108 -4.50 -11.52 5.85
C LEU A 108 -4.03 -12.89 5.37
N LYS A 109 -3.46 -13.69 6.29
CA LYS A 109 -3.19 -15.11 6.05
C LYS A 109 -4.50 -15.84 5.82
N ASP A 110 -4.47 -16.80 4.88
CA ASP A 110 -5.59 -17.60 4.37
C ASP A 110 -6.86 -17.58 5.23
N GLY A 111 -7.93 -17.05 4.62
CA GLY A 111 -9.18 -16.67 5.27
C GLY A 111 -9.61 -17.57 6.44
N LYS A 112 -9.55 -16.99 7.63
CA LYS A 112 -10.43 -17.29 8.75
C LYS A 112 -10.88 -15.99 9.40
#